data_AF-M3E6M0-F1
#
_entry.id   AF-M3E6M0-F1
#
_cell.length_a   1.000
_cell.length_b   1.000
_cell.length_c   1.000
_cell.angle_alpha   90.00
_cell.angle_beta   90.00
_cell.angle_gamma   90.00
#
_symmetry.space_group_name_H-M   'P 1'
#
loop_
_entity.id
_entity.type
_entity.pdbx_description
1 polymer ?
#
loop_
_entity_poly.entity_id
_entity_poly.type
_entity_poly.pdbx_seq_one_letter_code
_entity_poly.pdbx_strand_id
1 'polypeptide(L)'
;MTFNSLEQRGIPLDRQLRNWRELNVDPIDPDRCDPYTRCRIITMNGIEVEAILFSHQLARNTVDPEIKRQLATTRYIEAQQQKAVNWLLPGLSSVLETTIAYEQVAVDLTA
;
A
#
# COMPACT_ATOMS: atom_id res chain seq x y z
N MET A 1 5.71 -0.54 -26.27
CA MET A 1 4.27 -0.34 -25.96
C MET A 1 4.18 0.24 -24.56
N THR A 2 3.52 1.38 -24.40
CA THR A 2 3.30 2.03 -23.10
C THR A 2 2.23 1.25 -22.33
N PHE A 3 2.46 1.00 -21.05
CA PHE A 3 1.53 0.27 -20.18
C PHE A 3 0.27 1.11 -19.91
N ASN A 4 -0.92 0.59 -20.20
CA ASN A 4 -2.20 1.19 -19.83
C ASN A 4 -2.88 0.35 -18.75
N SER A 5 -2.87 0.84 -17.50
CA SER A 5 -3.41 0.15 -16.34
C SER A 5 -4.92 -0.12 -16.44
N LEU A 6 -5.68 0.70 -17.18
CA LEU A 6 -7.14 0.59 -17.29
C LEU A 6 -7.59 -0.55 -18.22
N GLU A 7 -6.71 -1.00 -19.11
CA GLU A 7 -6.95 -2.11 -20.03
C GLU A 7 -6.48 -3.45 -19.46
N GLN A 8 -5.73 -3.44 -18.34
CA GLN A 8 -5.26 -4.65 -17.71
C GLN A 8 -6.36 -5.28 -16.84
N ARG A 9 -6.54 -6.59 -16.97
CA ARG A 9 -7.40 -7.33 -16.06
C ARG A 9 -6.74 -7.37 -14.69
N GLY A 10 -7.40 -6.77 -13.69
CA GLY A 10 -7.01 -6.88 -12.29
C GLY A 10 -7.16 -8.31 -11.75
N ILE A 11 -6.73 -8.51 -10.51
CA ILE A 11 -6.90 -9.79 -9.81
C ILE A 11 -8.29 -9.79 -9.14
N PRO A 12 -9.12 -10.83 -9.31
CA PRO A 12 -10.38 -10.96 -8.56
C PRO A 12 -10.17 -10.92 -7.03
N LEU A 13 -11.07 -10.30 -6.26
CA LEU A 13 -10.89 -10.10 -4.81
C LEU A 13 -10.64 -11.40 -4.03
N ASP A 14 -11.31 -12.48 -4.39
CA ASP A 14 -11.14 -13.82 -3.81
C ASP A 14 -9.74 -14.43 -4.06
N ARG A 15 -8.99 -13.87 -5.01
CA ARG A 15 -7.63 -14.27 -5.39
C ARG A 15 -6.55 -13.27 -4.97
N GLN A 16 -6.91 -12.21 -4.25
CA GLN A 16 -5.96 -11.21 -3.76
C GLN A 16 -5.43 -11.49 -2.35
N LEU A 17 -6.01 -12.47 -1.65
CA LEU A 17 -5.52 -12.89 -0.33
C LEU A 17 -4.14 -13.53 -0.42
N ARG A 18 -3.30 -13.16 0.53
CA ARG A 18 -1.93 -13.66 0.67
C ARG A 18 -1.80 -14.56 1.89
N ASN A 19 -1.01 -15.62 1.74
CA ASN A 19 -0.58 -16.43 2.85
C ASN A 19 0.66 -15.81 3.54
N TRP A 20 1.06 -16.36 4.69
CA TRP A 20 2.21 -15.85 5.45
C TRP A 20 3.53 -15.85 4.69
N ARG A 21 3.75 -16.82 3.80
CA ARG A 21 4.97 -16.87 2.98
C ARG A 21 4.98 -15.75 1.95
N GLU A 22 3.82 -15.42 1.39
CA GLU A 22 3.65 -14.32 0.43
C GLU A 22 3.70 -12.94 1.10
N LEU A 23 3.32 -12.84 2.38
CA LEU A 23 3.46 -11.62 3.17
C LEU A 23 4.91 -11.39 3.64
N ASN A 24 5.70 -12.45 3.81
CA ASN A 24 7.10 -12.37 4.20
C ASN A 24 7.99 -11.95 3.01
N VAL A 25 7.91 -10.68 2.64
CA VAL A 25 8.70 -10.06 1.57
C VAL A 25 10.13 -9.76 2.04
N ASP A 26 11.06 -9.73 1.09
CA ASP A 26 12.43 -9.29 1.34
C ASP A 26 12.51 -7.75 1.25
N PRO A 27 13.00 -7.06 2.30
CA PRO A 27 13.16 -5.62 2.27
C PRO A 27 14.15 -5.14 1.21
N ILE A 28 14.00 -3.89 0.76
CA ILE A 28 14.99 -3.24 -0.12
C ILE A 28 16.32 -3.06 0.60
N ASP A 29 17.41 -3.08 -0.18
CA ASP A 29 18.74 -2.70 0.30
C ASP A 29 18.74 -1.19 0.67
N PRO A 30 19.03 -0.81 1.92
CA PRO A 30 18.99 0.59 2.34
C PRO A 30 20.03 1.47 1.62
N ASP A 31 21.17 0.90 1.23
CA ASP A 31 22.32 1.61 0.68
C ASP A 31 22.35 1.62 -0.85
N ARG A 32 21.81 0.56 -1.47
CA ARG A 32 21.94 0.33 -2.92
C ARG A 32 20.63 0.44 -3.70
N CYS A 33 19.49 0.56 -3.02
CA CYS A 33 18.21 0.70 -3.69
C CYS A 33 18.10 2.05 -4.42
N ASP A 34 17.51 2.03 -5.61
CA ASP A 34 17.14 3.23 -6.33
C ASP A 34 16.19 4.11 -5.47
N PRO A 35 16.44 5.43 -5.34
CA PRO A 35 15.63 6.31 -4.50
C PRO A 35 14.15 6.30 -4.89
N TYR A 36 13.82 6.18 -6.18
CA TYR A 36 12.43 6.13 -6.63
C TYR A 36 11.76 4.79 -6.35
N THR A 37 12.51 3.72 -6.12
CA THR A 37 11.92 2.46 -5.63
C THR A 37 11.41 2.62 -4.21
N ARG A 38 12.20 3.26 -3.32
CA ARG A 38 11.75 3.62 -1.97
C ARG A 38 10.55 4.57 -2.00
N CYS A 39 10.59 5.60 -2.86
CA CYS A 39 9.49 6.54 -3.05
C CYS A 39 8.19 5.80 -3.44
N ARG A 40 8.25 4.90 -4.43
CA ARG A 40 7.08 4.08 -4.83
C ARG A 40 6.53 3.24 -3.69
N ILE A 41 7.38 2.62 -2.87
CA ILE A 41 6.96 1.83 -1.72
C ILE A 41 6.19 2.70 -0.71
N ILE A 42 6.75 3.87 -0.35
CA ILE A 42 6.10 4.79 0.59
C ILE A 42 4.77 5.30 0.03
N THR A 43 4.74 5.70 -1.25
CA THR A 43 3.51 6.17 -1.91
C THR A 43 2.44 5.09 -1.91
N MET A 44 2.77 3.87 -2.32
CA MET A 44 1.81 2.76 -2.34
C MET A 44 1.34 2.42 -0.93
N ASN A 45 2.23 2.47 0.07
CA ASN A 45 1.83 2.29 1.46
C ASN A 45 0.81 3.35 1.91
N GLY A 46 1.05 4.62 1.59
CA GLY A 46 0.16 5.73 1.90
C GLY A 46 -1.22 5.59 1.24
N ILE A 47 -1.28 5.16 -0.02
CA ILE A 47 -2.52 4.88 -0.74
C ILE A 47 -3.34 3.79 -0.02
N GLU A 48 -2.70 2.67 0.35
CA GLU A 48 -3.40 1.60 1.06
C GLU A 48 -3.88 2.02 2.45
N VAL A 49 -3.08 2.79 3.19
CA VAL A 49 -3.46 3.35 4.49
C VAL A 49 -4.69 4.25 4.36
N GLU A 50 -4.71 5.15 3.37
CA GLU A 50 -5.87 5.99 3.07
C GLU A 50 -7.10 5.15 2.75
N ALA A 51 -6.97 4.18 1.84
CA ALA A 51 -8.09 3.35 1.40
C ALA A 51 -8.73 2.59 2.57
N ILE A 52 -7.91 2.07 3.49
CA ILE A 52 -8.38 1.42 4.72
C ILE A 52 -9.15 2.40 5.61
N LEU A 53 -8.60 3.60 5.86
CA LEU A 53 -9.21 4.62 6.71
C LEU A 53 -10.51 5.16 6.12
N PHE A 54 -10.51 5.46 4.83
CA PHE A 54 -11.68 5.89 4.07
C PHE A 54 -12.78 4.84 4.14
N SER A 55 -12.45 3.58 3.88
CA SER A 55 -13.43 2.49 3.93
C SER A 55 -14.01 2.32 5.35
N HIS A 56 -13.20 2.50 6.39
CA HIS A 56 -13.67 2.53 7.78
C HIS A 56 -14.63 3.69 8.04
N GLN A 57 -14.34 4.89 7.52
CA GLN A 57 -15.21 6.06 7.62
C GLN A 57 -16.53 5.82 6.87
N LEU A 58 -16.48 5.30 5.65
CA LEU A 58 -17.67 5.02 4.85
C LEU A 58 -18.58 3.98 5.52
N ALA A 59 -18.00 2.90 6.06
CA ALA A 59 -18.78 1.88 6.77
C ALA A 59 -19.55 2.43 7.99
N ARG A 60 -19.05 3.50 8.63
CA ARG A 60 -19.72 4.20 9.74
C ARG A 60 -20.83 5.15 9.29
N ASN A 61 -20.83 5.56 8.02
CA ASN A 61 -21.75 6.54 7.44
C ASN A 61 -22.75 5.93 6.44
N THR A 62 -22.77 4.62 6.28
CA THR A 62 -23.78 3.91 5.49
C THR A 62 -24.70 3.08 6.38
N VAL A 63 -25.96 2.93 5.98
CA VAL A 63 -26.94 2.05 6.64
C VAL A 63 -27.04 0.69 5.97
N ASP A 64 -26.57 0.56 4.71
CA ASP A 64 -26.67 -0.66 3.91
C ASP A 64 -25.73 -1.77 4.45
N PRO A 65 -26.27 -2.90 4.94
CA PRO A 65 -25.46 -4.01 5.44
C PRO A 65 -24.59 -4.70 4.38
N GLU A 66 -25.04 -4.75 3.13
CA GLU A 66 -24.30 -5.41 2.04
C GLU A 66 -23.06 -4.59 1.69
N ILE A 67 -23.19 -3.26 1.60
CA ILE A 67 -22.04 -2.36 1.43
C ILE A 67 -21.04 -2.54 2.59
N LYS A 68 -21.52 -2.63 3.84
CA LYS A 68 -20.63 -2.85 5.00
C LYS A 68 -19.84 -4.15 4.89
N ARG A 69 -20.48 -5.23 4.42
CA ARG A 69 -19.86 -6.54 4.22
C ARG A 69 -18.78 -6.50 3.13
N GLN A 70 -19.08 -5.85 2.01
CA GLN A 70 -18.13 -5.65 0.92
C GLN A 70 -16.93 -4.82 1.40
N LEU A 71 -17.17 -3.68 2.06
CA LEU A 71 -16.13 -2.83 2.61
C LEU A 71 -15.24 -3.57 3.63
N ALA A 72 -15.80 -4.44 4.47
CA ALA A 72 -15.02 -5.25 5.40
C ALA A 72 -14.09 -6.23 4.67
N THR A 73 -14.59 -6.87 3.61
CA THR A 73 -13.81 -7.81 2.78
C THR A 73 -12.67 -7.08 2.07
N THR A 74 -12.97 -5.95 1.42
CA THR A 74 -11.97 -5.11 0.75
C THR A 74 -10.90 -4.63 1.73
N ARG A 75 -11.27 -4.09 2.90
CA ARG A 75 -10.28 -3.64 3.89
C ARG A 75 -9.35 -4.74 4.38
N TYR A 76 -9.84 -5.98 4.49
CA TYR A 76 -9.00 -7.09 4.89
C TYR A 76 -7.90 -7.37 3.85
N ILE A 77 -8.27 -7.26 2.57
CA ILE A 77 -7.33 -7.37 1.44
C ILE A 77 -6.36 -6.19 1.46
N GLU A 78 -6.84 -4.95 1.51
CA GLU A 78 -5.97 -3.76 1.52
C GLU A 78 -5.02 -3.75 2.72
N ALA A 79 -5.46 -4.25 3.88
CA ALA A 79 -4.57 -4.41 5.04
C ALA A 79 -3.43 -5.41 4.80
N GLN A 80 -3.61 -6.42 3.94
CA GLN A 80 -2.53 -7.31 3.51
C GLN A 80 -1.66 -6.67 2.42
N GLN A 81 -2.23 -5.84 1.56
CA GLN A 81 -1.50 -5.05 0.57
C GLN A 81 -0.57 -4.05 1.25
N GLN A 82 -1.12 -3.27 2.17
CA GLN A 82 -0.40 -2.32 3.01
C GLN A 82 0.78 -3.00 3.71
N LYS A 83 0.59 -4.15 4.34
CA LYS A 83 1.67 -4.89 5.04
C LYS A 83 2.75 -5.36 4.09
N ALA A 84 2.38 -5.99 2.99
CA ALA A 84 3.34 -6.51 2.02
C ALA A 84 4.19 -5.39 1.43
N VAL A 85 3.59 -4.22 1.15
CA VAL A 85 4.33 -3.04 0.67
C VAL A 85 5.17 -2.44 1.80
N ASN A 86 4.60 -2.23 2.99
CA ASN A 86 5.30 -1.63 4.12
C ASN A 86 6.57 -2.40 4.51
N TRP A 87 6.50 -3.73 4.51
CA TRP A 87 7.60 -4.60 4.89
C TRP A 87 8.72 -4.66 3.85
N LEU A 88 8.54 -4.05 2.67
CA LEU A 88 9.67 -3.76 1.77
C LEU A 88 10.59 -2.67 2.33
N LEU A 89 10.11 -1.81 3.23
CA LEU A 89 10.96 -0.83 3.91
C LEU A 89 11.80 -1.53 5.00
N PRO A 90 13.11 -1.28 5.05
CA PRO A 90 13.98 -1.91 6.04
C PRO A 90 13.65 -1.41 7.44
N GLY A 91 13.45 -2.34 8.39
CA GLY A 91 13.14 -1.99 9.79
C GLY A 91 14.29 -1.37 10.59
N LEU A 92 15.48 -1.20 9.97
CA LEU A 92 16.69 -0.66 10.59
C LEU A 92 16.97 0.81 10.21
N SER A 93 16.13 1.43 9.38
CA SER A 93 16.31 2.84 9.02
C SER A 93 16.25 3.75 10.24
N SER A 94 17.19 4.69 10.31
CA SER A 94 17.17 5.76 11.29
C SER A 94 15.96 6.68 11.09
N VAL A 95 15.61 7.43 12.14
CA VAL A 95 14.55 8.44 12.07
C VAL A 95 14.86 9.47 10.98
N LEU A 96 16.13 9.88 10.85
CA LEU A 96 16.54 10.86 9.85
C LEU A 96 16.34 10.35 8.41
N GLU A 97 16.77 9.13 8.13
CA GLU A 97 16.59 8.50 6.81
C GLU A 97 15.10 8.35 6.46
N THR A 98 14.30 7.95 7.44
CA THR A 98 12.85 7.85 7.28
C THR A 98 12.26 9.21 6.93
N THR A 99 12.56 10.25 7.70
CA THR A 99 12.06 11.61 7.44
C THR A 99 12.47 12.11 6.06
N ILE A 100 13.74 11.98 5.67
CA ILE A 100 14.22 12.41 4.35
C ILE A 100 13.47 11.69 3.23
N ALA A 101 13.19 10.39 3.37
CA ALA A 101 12.46 9.63 2.37
C ALA A 101 10.99 10.10 2.23
N TYR A 102 10.33 10.42 3.34
CA TYR A 102 8.97 10.98 3.31
C TYR A 102 8.95 12.39 2.71
N GLU A 103 9.93 13.24 3.02
CA GLU A 103 10.07 14.56 2.41
C GLU A 103 10.29 14.47 0.90
N GLN A 104 11.13 13.52 0.45
CA GLN A 104 11.32 13.27 -0.98
C GLN A 104 9.99 12.93 -1.67
N VAL A 105 9.21 12.01 -1.08
CA VAL A 105 7.89 11.62 -1.62
C VAL A 105 6.96 12.82 -1.71
N ALA A 106 6.90 13.65 -0.67
CA ALA A 106 6.08 14.84 -0.65
C ALA A 106 6.46 15.81 -1.77
N VAL A 107 7.75 16.10 -1.94
CA VAL A 107 8.24 17.00 -3.02
C VAL A 107 7.95 16.40 -4.39
N ASP A 108 8.36 15.16 -4.65
CA ASP A 108 8.25 14.55 -5.97
C ASP A 108 6.80 14.36 -6.45
N LEU A 109 5.83 14.23 -5.54
CA LEU A 109 4.40 14.04 -5.89
C LEU A 109 3.58 15.33 -5.91
N THR A 110 4.05 16.41 -5.28
CA THR A 110 3.24 17.64 -5.09
C THR A 110 3.86 18.93 -5.60
N ALA A 111 5.15 18.94 -5.96
CA ALA A 111 5.81 20.09 -6.58
C ALA A 111 5.49 20.22 -8.07
#